data_AF-A0A959S8N8-F1
#
_entry.id   AF-A0A959S8N8-F1
#
_cell.length_a   1.000
_cell.length_b   1.000
_cell.length_c   1.000
_cell.angle_alpha   90.00
_cell.angle_beta   90.00
_cell.angle_gamma   90.00
#
_symmetry.space_group_name_H-M   'P 1'
#
loop_
_entity.id
_entity.type
_entity.pdbx_description
1 polymer ?
#
loop_
_entity_poly.entity_id
_entity_poly.type
_entity_poly.pdbx_seq_one_letter_code
_entity_poly.pdbx_strand_id
1 'polypeptide(L)'
;MNKVQNNMANKRLNEKEIEQLLGEYRSERRRLNFQLDKVREAIAELKRNAAVKGASSDAVPVKRGPGRPRKDGSTGAAAKTAKGRRKKREIKNGGYRLSDWDEMVITTITQRDMLLPKEDLLKSALAWAKKKHPSMDKEEVEAKLTRVLQKLSGKRGMLGTHRSGLRRGYHYGIMDWFFASSGKLRKQHFGKLVLND
;
A
#
# COMPACT_ATOMS: atom_id res chain seq x y z
N MET A 1 -13.42 20.03 0.07
CA MET A 1 -14.70 20.57 -0.45
C MET A 1 -14.58 20.69 -1.97
N ASN A 2 -15.34 19.87 -2.70
CA ASN A 2 -15.23 19.68 -4.15
C ASN A 2 -15.90 20.83 -4.91
N LYS A 3 -15.11 21.76 -5.44
CA LYS A 3 -15.51 22.75 -6.46
C LYS A 3 -15.69 22.08 -7.84
N VAL A 4 -16.63 21.15 -7.98
CA VAL A 4 -16.91 20.53 -9.30
C VAL A 4 -18.34 20.76 -9.78
N GLN A 5 -19.29 21.22 -8.95
CA GLN A 5 -20.71 21.11 -9.34
C GLN A 5 -21.41 22.37 -9.86
N ASN A 6 -20.78 23.55 -9.93
CA ASN A 6 -21.50 24.77 -10.35
C ASN A 6 -21.19 25.31 -11.76
N ASN A 7 -20.47 24.56 -12.61
CA ASN A 7 -20.11 25.05 -13.96
C ASN A 7 -21.03 24.60 -15.10
N MET A 8 -22.06 23.79 -14.82
CA MET A 8 -23.00 23.26 -15.83
C MET A 8 -24.29 24.09 -15.95
N ALA A 9 -24.61 24.95 -14.99
CA ALA A 9 -25.90 25.65 -14.93
C ALA A 9 -26.03 26.85 -15.90
N ASN A 10 -24.93 27.32 -16.50
CA ASN A 10 -24.90 28.55 -17.30
C ASN A 10 -24.54 28.35 -18.79
N LYS A 11 -24.46 27.11 -19.27
CA LYS A 11 -24.26 26.82 -20.70
C LYS A 11 -25.54 26.22 -21.27
N ARG A 12 -26.13 26.86 -22.29
CA ARG A 12 -27.17 26.24 -23.13
C ARG A 12 -26.50 25.11 -23.90
N LEU A 13 -26.56 23.90 -23.36
CA LEU A 13 -26.00 22.70 -24.00
C LEU A 13 -26.73 22.45 -25.32
N ASN A 14 -25.97 22.12 -26.37
CA ASN A 14 -26.55 21.72 -27.65
C ASN A 14 -27.14 20.30 -27.53
N GLU A 15 -28.15 19.95 -28.34
CA GLU A 15 -28.86 18.66 -28.27
C GLU A 15 -27.89 17.46 -28.34
N LYS A 16 -26.90 17.54 -29.23
CA LYS A 16 -25.84 16.52 -29.34
C LYS A 16 -24.95 16.41 -28.10
N GLU A 17 -24.67 17.52 -27.43
CA GLU A 17 -23.88 17.53 -26.19
C GLU A 17 -24.68 16.90 -25.05
N ILE A 18 -26.00 17.13 -25.01
CA ILE A 18 -26.92 16.49 -24.05
C ILE A 18 -26.94 14.98 -24.26
N GLU A 19 -27.06 14.51 -25.50
CA GLU A 19 -27.04 13.07 -25.79
C GLU A 19 -25.71 12.42 -25.41
N GLN A 20 -24.58 13.07 -25.72
CA GLN A 20 -23.26 12.59 -25.34
C GLN A 20 -23.13 12.49 -23.82
N LEU A 21 -23.50 13.54 -23.09
CA LEU A 21 -23.47 13.54 -21.62
C LEU A 21 -24.39 12.47 -21.03
N LEU A 22 -25.59 12.28 -21.58
CA LEU A 22 -26.49 11.20 -21.16
C LEU A 22 -25.86 9.82 -21.39
N GLY A 23 -25.16 9.62 -22.50
CA GLY A 23 -24.39 8.41 -22.78
C GLY A 23 -23.31 8.15 -21.74
N GLU A 24 -22.52 9.18 -21.43
CA GLU A 24 -21.47 9.14 -20.41
C GLU A 24 -22.06 8.80 -19.03
N TYR A 25 -23.09 9.51 -18.58
CA TYR A 25 -23.72 9.26 -17.28
C TYR A 25 -24.40 7.89 -17.19
N ARG A 26 -25.01 7.39 -18.28
CA ARG A 26 -25.57 6.02 -18.33
C ARG A 26 -24.47 4.97 -18.20
N SER A 27 -23.32 5.19 -18.83
CA SER A 27 -22.17 4.29 -18.71
C SER A 27 -21.59 4.30 -17.29
N GLU A 28 -21.49 5.48 -16.67
CA GLU A 28 -21.02 5.65 -15.31
C GLU A 28 -21.98 5.03 -14.30
N ARG A 29 -23.30 5.18 -14.48
CA ARG A 29 -24.32 4.51 -13.68
C ARG A 29 -24.15 2.98 -13.70
N ARG A 30 -23.92 2.39 -14.87
CA ARG A 30 -23.69 0.93 -14.99
C ARG A 30 -22.43 0.50 -14.25
N ARG A 31 -21.34 1.25 -14.38
CA ARG A 31 -20.09 0.99 -13.67
C ARG A 31 -20.26 1.07 -12.16
N LEU A 32 -20.93 2.10 -11.66
CA LEU A 32 -21.17 2.30 -10.22
C LEU A 32 -22.06 1.18 -9.66
N ASN A 33 -23.10 0.77 -10.37
CA ASN A 33 -23.94 -0.36 -9.96
C ASN A 33 -23.13 -1.65 -9.82
N PHE A 34 -22.27 -1.96 -10.80
CA PHE A 34 -21.41 -3.14 -10.73
C PHE A 34 -20.43 -3.10 -9.54
N GLN A 35 -19.89 -1.92 -9.23
CA GLN A 35 -19.05 -1.74 -8.03
C GLN A 35 -19.85 -1.95 -6.74
N LEU A 36 -21.09 -1.43 -6.70
CA LEU A 36 -21.99 -1.57 -5.57
C LEU A 36 -22.33 -3.05 -5.34
N ASP A 37 -22.62 -3.80 -6.39
CA ASP A 37 -22.93 -5.23 -6.31
C ASP A 37 -21.75 -6.05 -5.76
N LYS A 38 -20.53 -5.76 -6.22
CA LYS A 38 -19.30 -6.37 -5.65
C LYS A 38 -19.13 -6.08 -4.16
N VAL A 39 -19.41 -4.85 -3.73
CA VAL A 39 -19.32 -4.47 -2.31
C VAL A 39 -20.39 -5.21 -1.50
N ARG A 40 -21.61 -5.34 -2.01
CA ARG A 40 -22.69 -6.11 -1.36
C ARG A 40 -22.30 -7.58 -1.22
N GLU A 41 -21.73 -8.18 -2.26
CA GLU A 41 -21.26 -9.57 -2.23
C GLU A 41 -20.17 -9.78 -1.18
N ALA A 42 -19.18 -8.89 -1.13
CA ALA A 42 -18.11 -8.93 -0.12
C ALA A 42 -18.68 -8.80 1.31
N ILE A 43 -19.64 -7.90 1.53
CA ILE A 43 -20.32 -7.77 2.82
C ILE A 43 -21.06 -9.07 3.18
N ALA A 44 -21.76 -9.69 2.23
CA ALA A 44 -22.47 -10.95 2.46
C ALA A 44 -21.50 -12.10 2.80
N GLU A 45 -20.35 -12.19 2.14
CA GLU A 45 -19.30 -13.15 2.46
C GLU A 45 -18.73 -12.94 3.87
N LEU A 46 -18.42 -11.68 4.23
CA LEU A 46 -17.93 -11.35 5.57
C LEU A 46 -18.96 -11.69 6.65
N LYS A 47 -20.26 -11.42 6.42
CA LYS A 47 -21.33 -11.81 7.34
C LYS A 47 -21.44 -13.33 7.50
N ARG A 48 -21.35 -14.10 6.41
CA ARG A 48 -21.32 -15.57 6.47
C ARG A 48 -20.14 -16.08 7.30
N ASN A 49 -18.95 -15.53 7.08
CA ASN A 49 -17.74 -15.90 7.83
C ASN A 49 -17.82 -15.52 9.32
N ALA A 50 -18.48 -14.41 9.65
CA ALA A 50 -18.75 -14.02 11.03
C ALA A 50 -19.72 -14.99 11.72
N ALA A 51 -20.79 -15.40 11.04
CA ALA A 51 -21.76 -16.37 11.57
C ALA A 51 -21.13 -17.76 11.84
N VAL A 52 -20.28 -18.26 10.93
CA VAL A 52 -19.58 -19.55 11.10
C VAL A 52 -18.62 -19.52 12.29
N LYS A 53 -17.98 -18.38 12.58
CA LYS A 53 -17.10 -18.23 13.76
C LYS A 53 -17.86 -18.10 15.08
N GLY A 54 -19.14 -17.72 15.04
CA GLY A 54 -20.00 -17.65 16.23
C GLY A 54 -20.64 -18.98 16.63
N ALA A 55 -20.67 -19.97 15.73
CA ALA A 55 -21.37 -21.25 15.93
C ALA A 55 -20.46 -22.44 16.32
N SER A 56 -19.15 -22.24 16.53
CA SER A 56 -18.18 -23.30 16.80
C SER A 56 -17.60 -23.27 18.22
N SER A 57 -18.43 -22.97 19.22
CA SER A 57 -18.07 -23.04 20.65
C SER A 57 -18.89 -24.04 21.47
N ASP A 58 -19.41 -25.11 20.86
CA ASP A 58 -20.00 -26.22 21.62
C ASP A 58 -19.15 -27.49 21.51
N ALA A 59 -18.62 -27.87 22.68
CA ALA A 59 -17.77 -29.03 22.89
C ALA A 59 -18.58 -30.33 22.77
N VAL A 60 -18.26 -31.17 21.79
CA VAL A 60 -18.78 -32.54 21.70
C VAL A 60 -17.68 -33.53 22.11
N PRO A 61 -17.92 -34.43 23.09
CA PRO A 61 -16.94 -35.42 23.50
C PRO A 61 -16.90 -36.57 22.49
N VAL A 62 -15.80 -36.68 21.74
CA VAL A 62 -15.59 -37.77 20.78
C VAL A 62 -15.26 -39.07 21.54
N LYS A 63 -16.21 -40.02 21.56
CA LYS A 63 -15.97 -41.43 21.93
C LYS A 63 -14.92 -42.02 20.96
N ARG A 64 -13.76 -42.42 21.49
CA ARG A 64 -12.70 -43.08 20.71
C ARG A 64 -12.97 -44.58 20.67
N GLY A 65 -13.05 -45.15 19.45
CA GLY A 65 -13.24 -46.59 19.23
C GLY A 65 -12.05 -47.46 19.69
N PRO A 66 -12.25 -48.79 19.76
CA PRO A 66 -11.27 -49.71 20.33
C PRO A 66 -10.17 -49.97 19.30
N GLY A 67 -8.96 -49.50 19.55
CA GLY A 67 -7.86 -49.79 18.63
C GLY A 67 -6.56 -49.01 18.80
N ARG A 68 -6.30 -48.35 19.93
CA ARG A 68 -4.98 -47.73 20.14
C ARG A 68 -4.39 -48.13 21.49
N PRO A 69 -3.29 -48.91 21.51
CA PRO A 69 -2.64 -49.29 22.75
C PRO A 69 -2.04 -48.05 23.42
N ARG A 70 -2.14 -48.01 24.76
CA ARG A 70 -1.52 -46.98 25.59
C ARG A 70 0.00 -47.11 25.46
N LYS A 71 0.67 -46.02 25.07
CA LYS A 71 2.13 -45.97 25.01
C LYS A 71 2.66 -45.66 26.41
N ASP A 72 3.13 -46.70 27.08
CA ASP A 72 3.96 -46.58 28.28
C ASP A 72 5.31 -45.94 27.94
N GLY A 73 5.90 -45.34 28.98
CA GLY A 73 7.00 -44.39 28.88
C GLY A 73 8.35 -44.93 28.43
N SER A 74 9.29 -43.97 28.38
CA SER A 74 10.72 -44.08 28.08
C SER A 74 11.10 -44.07 26.59
N THR A 75 11.43 -42.87 26.11
CA THR A 75 12.75 -42.50 25.56
C THR A 75 12.64 -41.13 24.89
N GLY A 76 13.39 -40.18 25.43
CA GLY A 76 13.42 -38.80 24.97
C GLY A 76 14.11 -38.70 23.62
N ALA A 77 13.32 -38.62 22.55
CA ALA A 77 13.75 -38.00 21.30
C ALA A 77 13.23 -36.57 21.31
N ALA A 78 14.14 -35.61 21.52
CA ALA A 78 13.84 -34.18 21.45
C ALA A 78 13.30 -33.84 20.05
N ALA A 79 11.98 -33.79 19.93
CA ALA A 79 11.30 -33.30 18.76
C ALA A 79 11.73 -31.84 18.56
N LYS A 80 12.44 -31.57 17.46
CA LYS A 80 12.76 -30.21 17.02
C LYS A 80 11.46 -29.43 16.93
N THR A 81 11.20 -28.59 17.92
CA THR A 81 10.02 -27.72 17.98
C THR A 81 10.05 -26.87 16.71
N ALA A 82 9.14 -27.14 15.78
CA ALA A 82 8.96 -26.32 14.59
C ALA A 82 8.85 -24.87 15.07
N LYS A 83 9.79 -24.01 14.63
CA LYS A 83 9.83 -22.59 15.00
C LYS A 83 8.45 -22.00 14.76
N GLY A 84 7.72 -21.78 15.86
CA GLY A 84 6.36 -21.28 15.83
C GLY A 84 6.31 -20.01 15.00
N ARG A 85 5.34 -19.96 14.08
CA ARG A 85 5.06 -18.78 13.25
C ARG A 85 5.02 -17.56 14.16
N ARG A 86 5.99 -16.65 13.98
CA ARG A 86 6.10 -15.43 14.79
C ARG A 86 4.74 -14.72 14.80
N LYS A 87 4.17 -14.48 15.99
CA LYS A 87 2.91 -13.74 16.15
C LYS A 87 3.01 -12.43 15.38
N LYS A 88 1.99 -12.14 14.58
CA LYS A 88 1.86 -10.88 13.83
C LYS A 88 1.85 -9.76 14.88
N ARG A 89 2.86 -8.89 14.85
CA ARG A 89 2.94 -7.74 15.77
C ARG A 89 1.76 -6.82 15.48
N GLU A 90 0.82 -6.71 16.41
CA GLU A 90 -0.24 -5.71 16.39
C GLU A 90 0.36 -4.36 16.77
N ILE A 91 0.27 -3.40 15.86
CA ILE A 91 0.78 -2.05 16.06
C ILE A 91 -0.32 -1.30 16.83
N LYS A 92 -0.10 -1.06 18.13
CA LYS A 92 -1.09 -0.48 19.05
C LYS A 92 -1.42 1.01 18.79
N ASN A 93 -0.59 1.72 18.03
CA ASN A 93 -0.78 3.16 17.74
C ASN A 93 -0.83 3.40 16.24
N GLY A 94 -1.90 2.96 15.57
CA GLY A 94 -2.49 3.54 14.34
C GLY A 94 -1.62 3.92 13.12
N GLY A 95 -0.31 3.65 13.12
CA GLY A 95 0.62 4.18 12.14
C GLY A 95 1.99 3.50 12.22
N TYR A 96 2.65 3.44 11.07
CA TYR A 96 3.95 2.82 10.93
C TYR A 96 5.03 3.69 11.61
N ARG A 97 5.83 3.13 12.54
CA ARG A 97 6.99 3.83 13.12
C ARG A 97 8.09 4.01 12.08
N LEU A 98 8.27 5.21 11.54
CA LEU A 98 9.32 5.52 10.58
C LEU A 98 10.70 5.22 11.18
N SER A 99 11.55 4.52 10.41
CA SER A 99 12.97 4.42 10.72
C SER A 99 13.66 5.73 10.33
N ASP A 100 14.80 6.03 10.95
CA ASP A 100 15.65 7.18 10.60
C ASP A 100 15.92 7.31 9.09
N TRP A 101 16.12 6.17 8.41
CA TRP A 101 16.29 6.13 6.95
C TRP A 101 14.99 6.46 6.20
N ASP A 102 13.85 6.00 6.71
CA ASP A 102 12.55 6.30 6.10
C ASP A 102 12.22 7.79 6.26
N GLU A 103 12.50 8.35 7.44
CA GLU A 103 12.33 9.76 7.76
C GLU A 103 13.26 10.63 6.91
N MET A 104 14.52 10.25 6.73
CA MET A 104 15.46 10.94 5.84
C MET A 104 14.91 11.04 4.40
N VAL A 105 14.37 9.94 3.86
CA VAL A 105 13.83 9.95 2.49
C VAL A 105 12.58 10.84 2.40
N ILE A 106 11.65 10.71 3.35
CA ILE A 106 10.41 11.50 3.37
C ILE A 106 10.73 12.99 3.53
N THR A 107 11.60 13.35 4.47
CA THR A 107 12.02 14.73 4.70
C THR A 107 12.73 15.31 3.49
N THR A 108 13.61 14.56 2.83
CA THR A 108 14.29 15.01 1.60
C THR A 108 13.29 15.33 0.48
N ILE A 109 12.31 14.45 0.25
CA ILE A 109 11.27 14.65 -0.78
C ILE A 109 10.37 15.84 -0.42
N THR A 110 9.99 15.95 0.85
CA THR A 110 9.13 17.03 1.34
C THR A 110 9.82 18.39 1.27
N GLN A 111 11.10 18.46 1.64
CA GLN A 111 11.90 19.70 1.60
C GLN A 111 12.13 20.19 0.17
N ARG A 112 12.34 19.28 -0.77
CA ARG A 112 12.54 19.66 -2.18
C ARG A 112 11.23 19.89 -2.92
N ASP A 113 10.10 19.48 -2.35
CA ASP A 113 8.76 19.51 -2.95
C ASP A 113 8.68 19.00 -4.40
N MET A 114 9.52 18.01 -4.73
CA MET A 114 9.72 17.49 -6.08
C MET A 114 9.73 15.95 -6.09
N LEU A 115 9.36 15.35 -7.22
CA LEU A 115 9.57 13.92 -7.43
C LEU A 115 11.03 13.66 -7.76
N LEU A 116 11.69 12.85 -6.94
CA LEU A 116 13.12 12.61 -7.05
C LEU A 116 13.42 11.23 -7.64
N PRO A 117 14.37 11.12 -8.57
CA PRO A 117 14.89 9.82 -9.00
C PRO A 117 15.74 9.19 -7.88
N LYS A 118 15.97 7.88 -7.99
CA LYS A 118 16.82 7.13 -7.04
C LYS A 118 18.21 7.77 -6.90
N GLU A 119 18.77 8.28 -7.98
CA GLU A 119 20.12 8.86 -8.03
C GLU A 119 20.25 10.11 -7.16
N ASP A 120 19.27 11.01 -7.19
CA ASP A 120 19.30 12.23 -6.38
C ASP A 120 19.01 11.95 -4.90
N LEU A 121 18.18 10.93 -4.64
CA LEU A 121 18.01 10.39 -3.29
C LEU A 121 19.30 9.73 -2.79
N LEU A 122 20.07 9.07 -3.67
CA LEU A 122 21.35 8.47 -3.31
C LEU A 122 22.37 9.54 -2.92
N LYS A 123 22.49 10.64 -3.68
CA LYS A 123 23.37 11.77 -3.32
C LYS A 123 23.05 12.32 -1.93
N SER A 124 21.76 12.49 -1.65
CA SER A 124 21.27 12.99 -0.36
C SER A 124 21.51 11.98 0.76
N ALA A 125 21.27 10.69 0.49
CA ALA A 125 21.49 9.60 1.42
C ALA A 125 22.97 9.42 1.77
N LEU A 126 23.90 9.60 0.82
CA LEU A 126 25.33 9.57 1.08
C LEU A 126 25.77 10.73 1.97
N ALA A 127 25.28 11.95 1.71
CA ALA A 127 25.56 13.11 2.55
C ALA A 127 25.01 12.93 3.98
N TRP A 128 23.84 12.32 4.12
CA TRP A 128 23.24 12.01 5.42
C TRP A 128 23.97 10.86 6.14
N ALA A 129 24.33 9.79 5.41
CA ALA A 129 25.03 8.64 5.95
C ALA A 129 26.41 9.04 6.48
N LYS A 130 27.15 9.91 5.78
CA LYS A 130 28.41 10.47 6.27
C LYS A 130 28.29 11.13 7.66
N LYS A 131 27.13 11.70 8.00
CA LYS A 131 26.88 12.36 9.30
C LYS A 131 26.45 11.39 10.40
N LYS A 132 25.64 10.39 10.08
CA LYS A 132 25.01 9.49 11.07
C LYS A 132 25.71 8.13 11.19
N HIS A 133 26.28 7.64 10.10
CA HIS A 133 26.90 6.33 9.95
C HIS A 133 28.15 6.41 9.05
N PRO A 134 29.23 7.04 9.55
CA PRO A 134 30.42 7.31 8.73
C PRO A 134 31.15 6.04 8.26
N SER A 135 30.92 4.89 8.90
CA SER A 135 31.57 3.61 8.57
C SER A 135 30.89 2.81 7.45
N MET A 136 29.75 3.26 6.90
CA MET A 136 29.06 2.53 5.84
C MET A 136 29.68 2.82 4.47
N ASP A 137 29.90 1.76 3.70
CA ASP A 137 30.34 1.87 2.33
C ASP A 137 29.20 2.36 1.41
N LYS A 138 29.57 2.96 0.26
CA LYS A 138 28.64 3.51 -0.73
C LYS A 138 27.65 2.46 -1.22
N GLU A 139 28.11 1.24 -1.45
CA GLU A 139 27.26 0.13 -1.90
C GLU A 139 26.25 -0.29 -0.83
N GLU A 140 26.66 -0.29 0.44
CA GLU A 140 25.78 -0.60 1.56
C GLU A 140 24.68 0.46 1.72
N VAL A 141 25.03 1.74 1.54
CA VAL A 141 24.08 2.85 1.53
C VAL A 141 23.07 2.71 0.38
N GLU A 142 23.54 2.37 -0.82
CA GLU A 142 22.65 2.15 -1.97
C GLU A 142 21.69 0.97 -1.74
N ALA A 143 22.20 -0.14 -1.20
CA ALA A 143 21.40 -1.31 -0.88
C ALA A 143 20.33 -0.99 0.18
N LYS A 144 20.70 -0.24 1.23
CA LYS A 144 19.75 0.23 2.26
C LYS A 144 18.71 1.18 1.67
N LEU A 145 19.13 2.15 0.86
CA LEU A 145 18.21 3.07 0.21
C LEU A 145 17.21 2.32 -0.68
N THR A 146 17.67 1.35 -1.46
CA THR A 146 16.80 0.55 -2.34
C THR A 146 15.75 -0.22 -1.53
N ARG A 147 16.14 -0.84 -0.41
CA ARG A 147 15.21 -1.53 0.50
C ARG A 147 14.20 -0.57 1.13
N VAL A 148 14.63 0.62 1.51
CA VAL A 148 13.76 1.67 2.07
C VAL A 148 12.74 2.14 1.03
N LEU A 149 13.18 2.39 -0.20
CA LEU A 149 12.29 2.80 -1.29
C LEU A 149 11.24 1.74 -1.60
N GLN A 150 11.64 0.46 -1.78
CA GLN A 150 10.71 -0.65 -2.00
C GLN A 150 9.69 -0.80 -0.87
N LYS A 151 10.14 -0.58 0.37
CA LYS A 151 9.33 -0.69 1.58
C LYS A 151 8.35 0.46 1.71
N LEU A 152 8.76 1.68 1.38
CA LEU A 152 7.93 2.88 1.40
C LEU A 152 6.93 2.93 0.25
N SER A 153 7.32 2.50 -0.95
CA SER A 153 6.44 2.49 -2.13
C SER A 153 5.49 1.30 -2.18
N GLY A 154 5.92 0.15 -1.67
CA GLY A 154 5.11 -1.07 -1.65
C GLY A 154 4.26 -1.18 -0.40
N LYS A 155 4.69 -2.04 0.54
CA LYS A 155 3.88 -2.49 1.69
C LYS A 155 3.35 -1.36 2.58
N ARG A 156 4.04 -0.22 2.64
CA ARG A 156 3.64 0.90 3.50
C ARG A 156 2.82 1.96 2.81
N GLY A 157 2.88 2.05 1.48
CA GLY A 157 2.13 3.04 0.70
C GLY A 157 2.37 4.50 1.10
N MET A 158 3.56 4.83 1.60
CA MET A 158 3.92 6.20 2.01
C MET A 158 4.47 7.01 0.85
N LEU A 159 5.06 6.35 -0.14
CA LEU A 159 5.56 6.96 -1.37
C LEU A 159 4.80 6.43 -2.58
N GLY A 160 4.50 7.30 -3.52
CA GLY A 160 4.07 6.92 -4.86
C GLY A 160 5.27 6.82 -5.80
N THR A 161 5.14 5.97 -6.82
CA THR A 161 6.13 5.84 -7.88
C THR A 161 5.56 6.31 -9.20
N HIS A 162 6.27 7.19 -9.90
CA HIS A 162 5.91 7.64 -11.24
C HIS A 162 6.98 7.26 -12.26
N ARG A 163 6.58 6.84 -13.45
CA ARG A 163 7.48 6.68 -14.60
C ARG A 163 7.23 7.83 -15.57
N SER A 164 8.25 8.64 -15.82
CA SER A 164 8.17 9.76 -16.76
C SER A 164 8.33 9.33 -18.22
N GLY A 165 8.95 8.17 -18.46
CA GLY A 165 9.26 7.68 -19.82
C GLY A 165 10.53 8.30 -20.43
N LEU A 166 10.98 9.45 -19.95
CA LEU A 166 12.20 10.13 -20.44
C LEU A 166 13.49 9.53 -19.87
N ARG A 167 13.45 9.02 -18.63
CA ARG A 167 14.60 8.37 -17.98
C ARG A 167 14.24 6.96 -17.54
N ARG A 168 15.24 6.06 -17.56
CA ARG A 168 15.09 4.71 -17.04
C ARG A 168 14.99 4.76 -15.52
N GLY A 169 13.81 4.46 -14.98
CA GLY A 169 13.60 4.34 -13.54
C GLY A 169 12.29 4.93 -13.06
N TYR A 170 12.14 4.95 -11.74
CA TYR A 170 11.00 5.54 -11.06
C TYR A 170 11.40 6.84 -10.38
N HIS A 171 10.49 7.79 -10.42
CA HIS A 171 10.54 8.97 -9.58
C HIS A 171 9.66 8.73 -8.36
N TYR A 172 10.19 9.05 -7.19
CA TYR A 172 9.53 8.84 -5.91
C TYR A 172 8.98 10.17 -5.40
N GLY A 173 7.74 10.15 -4.95
CA GLY A 173 7.08 11.31 -4.36
C GLY A 173 6.18 10.89 -3.19
N ILE A 174 5.69 11.87 -2.44
CA ILE A 174 4.75 11.61 -1.32
C ILE A 174 3.46 11.03 -1.89
N MET A 175 2.88 10.04 -1.22
CA MET A 175 1.67 9.35 -1.69
C MET A 175 0.49 10.30 -1.95
N ASP A 176 0.39 11.40 -1.21
CA ASP A 176 -0.66 12.42 -1.37
C ASP A 176 -0.68 13.04 -2.78
N TRP A 177 0.48 13.10 -3.44
CA TRP A 177 0.57 13.61 -4.80
C TRP A 177 -0.02 12.65 -5.84
N PHE A 178 -0.30 11.42 -5.44
CA PHE A 178 -0.84 10.36 -6.27
C PHE A 178 -2.31 10.10 -5.95
N PHE A 179 -3.01 9.49 -6.88
CA PHE A 179 -4.36 8.98 -6.65
C PHE A 179 -4.27 7.67 -5.86
N ALA A 180 -4.90 7.62 -4.69
CA ALA A 180 -4.96 6.40 -3.87
C ALA A 180 -5.53 5.17 -4.61
N SER A 181 -6.45 5.40 -5.55
CA SER A 181 -7.12 4.34 -6.32
C SER A 181 -6.32 3.82 -7.51
N SER A 182 -5.54 4.68 -8.18
CA SER A 182 -4.86 4.32 -9.43
C SER A 182 -3.34 4.35 -9.35
N GLY A 183 -2.77 4.90 -8.28
CA GLY A 183 -1.32 5.12 -8.16
C GLY A 183 -0.75 6.08 -9.20
N LYS A 184 -1.59 6.77 -9.98
CA LYS A 184 -1.17 7.76 -10.97
C LYS A 184 -0.88 9.09 -10.30
N LEU A 185 0.10 9.83 -10.83
CA LEU A 185 0.41 11.18 -10.38
C LEU A 185 -0.76 12.12 -10.70
N ARG A 186 -1.16 12.96 -9.76
CA ARG A 186 -2.22 13.94 -9.97
C ARG A 186 -1.75 15.02 -10.94
N LYS A 187 -2.67 15.52 -11.77
CA LYS A 187 -2.36 16.54 -12.77
C LYS A 187 -1.70 17.79 -12.18
N GLN A 188 -2.09 18.15 -10.96
CA GLN A 188 -1.58 19.31 -10.22
C GLN A 188 -0.10 19.19 -9.83
N HIS A 189 0.46 17.98 -9.83
CA HIS A 189 1.84 17.72 -9.38
C HIS A 189 2.77 17.31 -10.52
N PHE A 190 2.35 17.43 -11.79
CA PHE A 190 3.27 17.21 -12.91
C PHE A 190 4.42 18.22 -12.94
N GLY A 191 4.20 19.47 -12.48
CA GLY A 191 5.27 20.47 -12.37
C GLY A 191 6.35 20.14 -11.35
N LYS A 192 6.09 19.16 -10.46
CA LYS A 192 7.06 18.65 -9.48
C LYS A 192 7.99 17.60 -10.07
N LEU A 193 7.78 17.19 -11.32
CA LEU A 193 8.60 16.21 -12.01
C LEU A 193 9.90 16.89 -12.43
N VAL A 194 11.02 16.49 -11.83
CA VAL A 194 12.34 16.96 -12.26
C VAL A 194 12.73 16.23 -13.53
N LEU A 195 12.57 16.92 -14.65
CA LEU A 195 13.13 16.55 -15.94
C LEU A 195 14.38 17.40 -16.14
N ASN A 196 15.46 17.07 -15.42
CA ASN A 196 16.76 17.58 -15.83
C ASN A 196 17.16 16.72 -17.03
N ASP A 197 17.43 17.35 -18.18
CA ASP A 197 18.03 16.68 -19.34
C ASP A 197 19.46 16.24 -19.01
#